data_AF-A0A3D9CFE4-F1
#
_entry.id   AF-A0A3D9CFE4-F1
#
_cell.length_a   1.000
_cell.length_b   1.000
_cell.length_c   1.000
_cell.angle_alpha   90.00
_cell.angle_beta   90.00
_cell.angle_gamma   90.00
#
_symmetry.space_group_name_H-M   'P 1'
#
loop_
_entity.id
_entity.type
_entity.pdbx_description
1 polymer ?
#
loop_
_entity_poly.entity_id
_entity_poly.type
_entity_poly.pdbx_seq_one_letter_code
_entity_poly.pdbx_strand_id
1 'polypeptide(L)'
;MSNLSIIDQRKLDYLKENKDFIFINFDNEYSIKIIPFYNGLRDKQKLIELFNQLTNLDIRVEDLLGKLHLVILKILINEDENPSSNDIIINSNGLSQNSIQFLIDNLNTILARFKNRNIYILENTSNDELTFSYSK
;
A
#
# COMPACT_ATOMS: atom_id res chain seq x y z
N MET A 1 2.50 15.33 -8.95
CA MET A 1 1.92 15.34 -7.58
C MET A 1 1.60 13.91 -7.22
N SER A 2 1.83 13.53 -5.96
CA SER A 2 1.39 12.23 -5.46
C SER A 2 -0.13 12.24 -5.27
N ASN A 3 -0.78 11.11 -5.50
CA ASN A 3 -2.24 11.00 -5.40
C ASN A 3 -2.64 9.73 -4.66
N LEU A 4 -3.75 9.78 -3.94
CA LEU A 4 -4.39 8.62 -3.33
C LEU A 4 -5.80 8.51 -3.91
N SER A 5 -6.19 7.33 -4.37
CA SER A 5 -7.52 7.13 -4.93
C SER A 5 -8.05 5.73 -4.65
N ILE A 6 -9.36 5.63 -4.45
CA ILE A 6 -10.05 4.35 -4.46
C ILE A 6 -10.38 4.01 -5.92
N ILE A 7 -10.16 2.77 -6.34
CA ILE A 7 -10.40 2.30 -7.71
C ILE A 7 -11.25 1.03 -7.71
N ASP A 8 -12.00 0.80 -8.78
CA ASP A 8 -12.71 -0.47 -9.01
C ASP A 8 -11.86 -1.45 -9.84
N GLN A 9 -12.38 -2.66 -10.03
CA GLN A 9 -11.72 -3.71 -10.81
C GLN A 9 -11.44 -3.28 -12.26
N ARG A 10 -12.37 -2.54 -12.90
CA ARG A 10 -12.20 -2.06 -14.28
C ARG A 10 -11.01 -1.11 -14.39
N LYS A 11 -10.86 -0.21 -13.43
CA LYS A 11 -9.72 0.71 -13.39
C LYS A 11 -8.42 -0.04 -13.10
N LEU A 12 -8.46 -1.06 -12.23
CA LEU A 12 -7.31 -1.93 -12.01
C LEU A 12 -6.87 -2.59 -13.31
N ASP A 13 -7.78 -3.25 -14.03
CA ASP A 13 -7.45 -3.96 -15.27
C ASP A 13 -6.85 -3.04 -16.33
N TYR A 14 -7.38 -1.80 -16.45
CA TYR A 14 -6.75 -0.77 -17.28
C TYR A 14 -5.31 -0.44 -16.83
N LEU A 15 -5.05 -0.29 -15.52
CA LEU A 15 -3.71 0.00 -15.03
C LEU A 15 -2.73 -1.13 -15.33
N LYS A 16 -3.17 -2.38 -15.24
CA LYS A 16 -2.34 -3.58 -15.50
C LYS A 16 -1.75 -3.62 -16.90
N GLU A 17 -2.50 -3.14 -17.89
CA GLU A 17 -2.07 -3.17 -19.29
C GLU A 17 -1.09 -2.05 -19.65
N ASN A 18 -1.01 -0.99 -18.83
CA ASN A 18 -0.38 0.26 -19.22
C ASN A 18 0.85 0.63 -18.38
N LYS A 19 1.06 0.01 -17.20
CA LYS A 19 2.16 0.39 -16.31
C LYS A 19 2.53 -0.73 -15.35
N ASP A 20 3.80 -0.77 -14.96
CA ASP A 20 4.27 -1.55 -13.82
C ASP A 20 3.83 -0.93 -12.50
N PHE A 21 3.44 -1.80 -11.56
CA PHE A 21 2.99 -1.38 -10.24
C PHE A 21 3.44 -2.35 -9.16
N ILE A 22 3.55 -1.83 -7.95
CA ILE A 22 3.78 -2.62 -6.74
C ILE A 22 2.42 -3.04 -6.20
N PHE A 23 2.15 -4.35 -6.20
CA PHE A 23 0.91 -4.89 -5.66
C PHE A 23 1.07 -5.38 -4.23
N ILE A 24 0.25 -4.84 -3.32
CA ILE A 24 0.19 -5.25 -1.91
C ILE A 24 -1.11 -6.02 -1.70
N ASN A 25 -1.01 -7.28 -1.27
CA ASN A 25 -2.15 -8.17 -1.05
C ASN A 25 -1.82 -9.15 0.10
N PHE A 26 -2.84 -9.82 0.60
CA PHE A 26 -2.74 -10.83 1.65
C PHE A 26 -2.25 -12.19 1.16
N ASP A 27 -2.68 -12.63 -0.01
CA ASP A 27 -2.52 -14.04 -0.40
C ASP A 27 -1.93 -14.25 -1.81
N ASN A 28 -2.07 -13.27 -2.70
CA ASN A 28 -1.62 -13.43 -4.08
C ASN A 28 -0.10 -13.71 -4.18
N GLU A 29 0.27 -14.73 -4.96
CA GLU A 29 1.64 -15.23 -5.12
C GLU A 29 2.61 -14.13 -5.59
N TYR A 30 2.16 -13.22 -6.45
CA TYR A 30 2.96 -12.17 -7.06
C TYR A 30 2.84 -10.82 -6.34
N SER A 31 2.35 -10.83 -5.10
CA SER A 31 2.17 -9.63 -4.30
C SER A 31 3.19 -9.51 -3.17
N ILE A 32 3.43 -8.27 -2.73
CA ILE A 32 4.03 -8.03 -1.42
C ILE A 32 3.01 -8.48 -0.36
N LYS A 33 3.31 -9.62 0.25
CA LYS A 33 2.57 -10.14 1.41
C LYS A 33 2.93 -9.32 2.64
N ILE A 34 1.94 -8.64 3.22
CA ILE A 34 2.13 -7.67 4.32
C ILE A 34 2.91 -8.27 5.50
N ILE A 35 2.50 -9.45 5.99
CA ILE A 35 3.11 -10.06 7.18
C ILE A 35 4.55 -10.52 6.92
N PRO A 36 4.85 -11.34 5.89
CA PRO A 36 6.23 -11.72 5.58
C PRO A 36 7.15 -10.51 5.33
N PHE A 37 6.68 -9.53 4.56
CA PHE A 37 7.46 -8.34 4.25
C PHE A 37 7.78 -7.55 5.52
N TYR A 38 6.76 -7.27 6.33
CA TYR A 38 6.92 -6.58 7.62
C TYR A 38 7.92 -7.33 8.52
N ASN A 39 7.78 -8.65 8.66
CA ASN A 39 8.66 -9.45 9.50
C ASN A 39 10.12 -9.38 9.03
N GLY A 40 10.37 -9.29 7.72
CA GLY A 40 11.70 -9.12 7.13
C GLY A 40 12.36 -7.75 7.35
N LEU A 41 11.60 -6.72 7.76
CA LEU A 41 12.14 -5.38 8.00
C LEU A 41 13.12 -5.38 9.18
N ARG A 42 14.33 -4.86 8.96
CA ARG A 42 15.35 -4.69 10.02
C ARG A 42 15.21 -3.38 10.76
N ASP A 43 14.56 -2.40 10.14
CA ASP A 43 14.45 -1.00 10.54
C ASP A 43 13.04 -0.63 11.07
N LYS A 44 12.30 -1.62 11.59
CA LYS A 44 10.92 -1.44 12.09
C LYS A 44 10.79 -0.24 13.04
N GLN A 45 11.68 -0.12 14.01
CA GLN A 45 11.64 0.97 15.00
C GLN A 45 11.76 2.35 14.37
N LYS A 46 12.66 2.51 13.38
CA LYS A 46 12.82 3.77 12.65
C LYS A 46 11.60 4.11 11.82
N LEU A 47 10.97 3.10 11.22
CA LEU A 47 9.74 3.28 10.45
C LEU A 47 8.56 3.67 11.35
N ILE A 48 8.47 3.09 12.54
CA ILE A 48 7.47 3.48 13.56
C ILE A 48 7.67 4.94 13.97
N GLU A 49 8.91 5.31 14.32
CA GLU A 49 9.22 6.69 14.71
C GLU A 49 8.90 7.68 13.61
N LEU A 50 9.27 7.37 12.37
CA LEU A 50 8.96 8.20 11.22
C LEU A 50 7.45 8.28 10.96
N PHE A 51 6.73 7.16 11.05
CA PHE A 51 5.27 7.16 10.93
C PHE A 51 4.64 8.08 11.98
N ASN A 52 5.07 7.96 13.24
CA ASN A 52 4.55 8.75 14.35
C ASN A 52 4.88 10.24 14.16
N GLN A 53 6.07 10.58 13.65
CA GLN A 53 6.44 11.96 13.32
C GLN A 53 5.60 12.55 12.18
N LEU A 54 5.26 11.75 11.17
CA LEU A 54 4.49 12.20 10.02
C LEU A 54 3.01 12.38 10.35
N THR A 55 2.44 11.47 11.14
CA THR A 55 0.99 11.40 11.37
C THR A 55 0.56 11.92 12.74
N ASN A 56 1.50 12.10 13.68
CA ASN A 56 1.23 12.40 15.08
C ASN A 56 0.34 11.35 15.77
N LEU A 57 0.47 10.08 15.36
CA LEU A 57 -0.25 8.94 15.93
C LEU A 57 0.73 7.88 16.40
N ASP A 58 0.37 7.13 17.44
CA ASP A 58 1.09 5.93 17.84
C ASP A 58 0.48 4.71 17.15
N ILE A 59 1.26 4.05 16.30
CA ILE A 59 0.78 2.96 15.46
C ILE A 59 0.86 1.60 16.16
N ARG A 60 -0.27 0.88 16.17
CA ARG A 60 -0.36 -0.49 16.70
C ARG A 60 0.16 -1.50 15.69
N VAL A 61 1.43 -1.87 15.79
CA VAL A 61 2.11 -2.75 14.83
C VAL A 61 1.81 -4.24 15.03
N GLU A 62 1.13 -4.59 16.12
CA GLU A 62 0.59 -5.93 16.37
C GLU A 62 -0.55 -6.23 15.39
N ASP A 63 -1.29 -5.20 14.97
CA ASP A 63 -2.41 -5.30 14.05
C ASP A 63 -1.93 -5.28 12.59
N LEU A 64 -2.70 -5.93 11.71
CA LEU A 64 -2.40 -6.03 10.29
C LEU A 64 -2.38 -4.66 9.60
N LEU A 65 -3.31 -3.78 10.00
CA LEU A 65 -3.39 -2.42 9.49
C LEU A 65 -2.15 -1.61 9.87
N GLY A 66 -1.63 -1.78 11.08
CA GLY A 66 -0.39 -1.13 11.51
C GLY A 66 0.81 -1.58 10.67
N LYS A 67 0.93 -2.90 10.44
CA LYS A 67 1.96 -3.46 9.56
C LYS A 67 1.85 -2.91 8.14
N LEU A 68 0.63 -2.83 7.59
CA LEU A 68 0.39 -2.32 6.23
C LEU A 68 0.93 -0.89 6.05
N HIS A 69 0.66 0.01 7.00
CA HIS A 69 1.20 1.38 6.93
C HIS A 69 2.73 1.39 6.87
N LEU A 70 3.40 0.57 7.69
CA LEU A 70 4.86 0.51 7.72
C LEU A 70 5.44 -0.14 6.45
N VAL A 71 4.76 -1.13 5.88
CA VAL A 71 5.11 -1.70 4.57
C VAL A 71 5.05 -0.62 3.49
N ILE A 72 3.93 0.13 3.42
CA ILE A 72 3.77 1.21 2.44
C ILE A 72 4.82 2.30 2.65
N LEU A 73 5.03 2.73 3.89
CA LEU A 73 6.03 3.74 4.23
C LEU A 73 7.44 3.30 3.82
N LYS A 74 7.80 2.03 4.05
CA LYS A 74 9.10 1.48 3.63
C LYS A 74 9.26 1.51 2.12
N ILE A 75 8.20 1.13 1.38
CA ILE A 75 8.21 1.18 -0.09
C ILE A 75 8.43 2.64 -0.54
N LEU A 76 7.69 3.59 0.01
CA LEU A 76 7.83 5.01 -0.34
C LEU A 76 9.25 5.56 -0.10
N ILE A 77 9.88 5.19 1.03
CA ILE A 77 11.25 5.64 1.35
C ILE A 77 12.29 5.02 0.42
N ASN A 78 12.25 3.70 0.23
CA ASN A 78 13.20 3.00 -0.64
C ASN A 78 13.15 3.54 -2.08
N GLU A 79 11.97 3.95 -2.51
CA GLU A 79 11.70 4.51 -3.82
C GLU A 79 12.14 5.98 -3.96
N ASP A 80 12.16 6.77 -2.89
CA ASP A 80 12.84 8.09 -2.89
C ASP A 80 14.36 7.91 -3.01
N GLU A 81 14.91 6.82 -2.47
CA GLU A 81 16.34 6.48 -2.55
C GLU A 81 16.73 5.82 -3.89
N ASN A 82 15.83 5.03 -4.49
CA ASN A 82 16.00 4.33 -5.78
C ASN A 82 14.72 4.41 -6.60
N PRO A 83 14.55 5.46 -7.43
CA PRO A 83 13.27 5.73 -8.08
C PRO A 83 12.97 4.74 -9.20
N SER A 84 12.19 3.71 -8.88
CA SER A 84 11.33 3.01 -9.83
C SER A 84 10.00 3.76 -9.90
N SER A 85 9.48 4.09 -11.08
CA SER A 85 8.29 4.96 -11.22
C SER A 85 6.96 4.28 -10.85
N ASN A 86 6.99 3.18 -10.12
CA ASN A 86 5.87 2.27 -10.00
C ASN A 86 4.82 2.81 -9.02
N ASP A 87 3.57 2.81 -9.43
CA ASP A 87 2.45 3.12 -8.55
C ASP A 87 2.21 1.96 -7.58
N ILE A 88 1.53 2.22 -6.47
CA ILE A 88 1.21 1.19 -5.47
C ILE A 88 -0.27 0.86 -5.57
N ILE A 89 -0.60 -0.43 -5.66
CA ILE A 89 -1.98 -0.92 -5.59
C ILE A 89 -2.13 -1.74 -4.32
N ILE A 90 -3.10 -1.38 -3.48
CA ILE A 90 -3.42 -2.06 -2.23
C ILE A 90 -4.76 -2.76 -2.41
N ASN A 91 -4.76 -4.08 -2.29
CA ASN A 91 -6.02 -4.81 -2.20
C ASN A 91 -6.62 -4.62 -0.80
N SER A 92 -7.81 -4.01 -0.71
CA SER A 92 -8.48 -3.78 0.56
C SER A 92 -9.30 -4.99 1.05
N ASN A 93 -9.21 -6.14 0.38
CA ASN A 93 -9.94 -7.34 0.79
C ASN A 93 -9.64 -7.72 2.25
N GLY A 94 -10.67 -7.97 3.06
CA GLY A 94 -10.52 -8.23 4.50
C GLY A 94 -10.31 -6.99 5.37
N LEU A 95 -10.30 -5.77 4.81
CA LEU A 95 -10.35 -4.52 5.58
C LEU A 95 -11.79 -4.03 5.74
N SER A 96 -12.15 -3.61 6.95
CA SER A 96 -13.42 -2.91 7.19
C SER A 96 -13.41 -1.51 6.57
N GLN A 97 -14.58 -0.92 6.32
CA GLN A 97 -14.67 0.47 5.84
C GLN A 97 -13.96 1.46 6.77
N ASN A 98 -14.07 1.27 8.09
CA ASN A 98 -13.35 2.09 9.07
C ASN A 98 -11.82 1.93 8.95
N SER A 99 -11.36 0.71 8.66
CA SER A 99 -9.93 0.43 8.43
C SER A 99 -9.43 1.08 7.14
N ILE A 100 -10.25 1.07 6.08
CA ILE A 100 -9.94 1.73 4.81
C ILE A 100 -9.88 3.24 5.01
N GLN A 101 -10.84 3.84 5.70
CA GLN A 101 -10.83 5.27 5.98
C GLN A 101 -9.61 5.68 6.80
N PHE A 102 -9.29 4.93 7.86
CA PHE A 102 -8.09 5.16 8.66
C PHE A 102 -6.80 5.07 7.82
N LEU A 103 -6.73 4.09 6.92
CA LEU A 103 -5.61 3.99 5.97
C LEU A 103 -5.51 5.23 5.09
N ILE A 104 -6.64 5.70 4.55
CA ILE A 104 -6.70 6.86 3.67
C ILE A 104 -6.21 8.13 4.37
N ASP A 105 -6.69 8.39 5.58
CA ASP A 105 -6.37 9.60 6.33
C ASP A 105 -4.86 9.68 6.62
N ASN A 106 -4.27 8.56 7.03
CA ASN A 106 -2.84 8.48 7.30
C ASN A 106 -2.01 8.59 6.02
N LEU A 107 -2.39 7.88 4.95
CA LEU A 107 -1.65 7.92 3.69
C LEU A 107 -1.69 9.29 3.03
N ASN A 108 -2.80 10.02 3.11
CA ASN A 108 -2.87 11.40 2.63
C ASN A 108 -1.84 12.30 3.33
N THR A 109 -1.72 12.15 4.65
CA THR A 109 -0.75 12.89 5.46
C THR A 109 0.69 12.53 5.08
N ILE A 110 0.96 11.22 4.92
CA ILE A 110 2.28 10.71 4.53
C ILE A 110 2.64 11.20 3.12
N LEU A 111 1.77 10.99 2.13
CA LEU A 111 2.01 11.31 0.72
C LEU A 111 2.26 12.80 0.46
N ALA A 112 1.79 13.71 1.34
CA ALA A 112 2.13 15.12 1.27
C ALA A 112 3.65 15.38 1.35
N ARG A 113 4.43 14.42 1.86
CA ARG A 113 5.89 14.49 1.98
C ARG A 113 6.65 13.73 0.90
N PHE A 114 5.98 12.93 0.07
CA PHE A 114 6.60 12.13 -0.99
C PHE A 114 6.20 12.67 -2.37
N LYS A 115 7.11 12.65 -3.35
CA LYS A 115 6.83 13.15 -4.71
C LYS A 115 6.54 12.02 -5.68
N ASN A 116 5.60 12.26 -6.60
CA ASN A 116 5.36 11.46 -7.80
C ASN A 116 5.01 9.98 -7.54
N ARG A 117 4.13 9.72 -6.57
CA ARG A 117 3.60 8.37 -6.31
C ARG A 117 2.08 8.38 -6.30
N ASN A 118 1.46 7.49 -7.07
CA ASN A 118 0.04 7.22 -6.91
C ASN A 118 -0.13 5.96 -6.06
N ILE A 119 -1.01 6.05 -5.07
CA ILE A 119 -1.50 4.90 -4.33
C ILE A 119 -2.95 4.69 -4.71
N TYR A 120 -3.27 3.46 -5.11
CA TYR A 120 -4.61 3.03 -5.44
C TYR A 120 -5.08 2.01 -4.42
N ILE A 121 -6.23 2.25 -3.80
CA ILE A 121 -6.90 1.27 -2.94
C ILE A 121 -7.99 0.61 -3.79
N LEU A 122 -7.86 -0.68 -4.03
CA LEU A 122 -8.85 -1.44 -4.78
C LEU A 122 -10.09 -1.64 -3.91
N GLU A 123 -11.23 -1.13 -4.37
CA GLU A 123 -12.52 -1.32 -3.72
C GLU A 123 -12.97 -2.77 -3.87
N ASN A 124 -13.25 -3.40 -2.74
CA ASN A 124 -13.68 -4.78 -2.70
C ASN A 124 -15.18 -4.87 -3.01
N THR A 125 -15.53 -4.85 -4.30
CA THR A 125 -16.92 -4.81 -4.77
C THR A 125 -17.52 -6.20 -5.06
N SER A 126 -16.72 -7.28 -5.06
CA SER A 126 -17.23 -8.65 -5.22
C SER A 126 -16.38 -9.70 -4.50
N ASN A 127 -17.00 -10.82 -4.13
CA ASN A 127 -16.38 -12.03 -3.55
C ASN A 127 -15.47 -12.79 -4.54
N ASP A 128 -15.06 -12.18 -5.65
CA ASP A 128 -14.31 -12.87 -6.68
C ASP A 128 -12.82 -12.89 -6.33
N GLU A 129 -12.22 -14.09 -6.37
CA GLU A 129 -10.77 -14.24 -6.24
C GLU A 129 -10.08 -13.43 -7.35
N LEU A 130 -9.29 -12.44 -6.95
CA LEU A 130 -8.50 -11.64 -7.88
C LEU A 130 -7.47 -12.52 -8.58
N THR A 131 -7.79 -12.95 -9.80
CA THR A 131 -6.86 -13.63 -10.69
C THR A 131 -6.06 -12.57 -11.45
N PHE A 132 -4.76 -12.54 -11.20
CA PHE A 132 -3.81 -11.73 -11.97
C PHE A 132 -3.25 -12.61 -13.07
N SER A 133 -3.65 -12.37 -14.31
CA SER A 133 -2.98 -12.96 -15.48
C SER A 133 -1.95 -11.96 -16.00
N TYR A 134 -0.67 -12.34 -15.95
CA TYR A 134 0.38 -11.63 -16.67
C TYR A 134 1.10 -12.57 -17.62
N SER A 135 1.30 -12.07 -18.84
CA SER A 135 2.18 -12.65 -19.83
C SER A 135 3.64 -12.53 -19.35
N LYS A 136 4.36 -13.66 -19.43
CA LYS A 136 5.79 -13.80 -19.13
C LYS A 136 6.68 -12.87 -19.95
#